data_AF-A0A9E2ML91-F1
#
_entry.id   AF-A0A9E2ML91-F1
#
_cell.length_a   1.000
_cell.length_b   1.000
_cell.length_c   1.000
_cell.angle_alpha   90.00
_cell.angle_beta   90.00
_cell.angle_gamma   90.00
#
_symmetry.space_group_name_H-M   'P 1'
#
loop_
_entity.id
_entity.type
_entity.pdbx_description
1 polymer ?
#
loop_
_entity_poly.entity_id
_entity_poly.type
_entity_poly.pdbx_seq_one_letter_code
_entity_poly.pdbx_strand_id
1 'polypeptide(L)' 'MRKIEYFDYEGLALKEHVPAKVLERIEKEVKSEFPDDKMMYELHVLRAVMTGYWKDLMKTS' A
#
# COMPACT_ATOMS: atom_id res chain seq x y z
N MET A 1 8.31 -13.06 2.06
CA MET A 1 7.32 -12.57 1.08
C MET A 1 5.94 -12.73 1.70
N ARG A 2 5.20 -11.63 1.90
CA ARG A 2 3.80 -11.71 2.34
C ARG A 2 3.04 -12.35 1.17
N LYS A 3 2.23 -13.36 1.44
CA LYS A 3 1.42 -13.99 0.40
C LYS A 3 0.22 -13.08 0.18
N ILE A 4 0.21 -12.35 -0.94
CA ILE A 4 -0.98 -11.59 -1.36
C ILE A 4 -2.07 -12.61 -1.70
N GLU A 5 -3.25 -12.45 -1.10
CA GLU A 5 -4.35 -13.42 -1.20
C GLU A 5 -5.54 -12.91 -2.02
N TYR A 6 -5.80 -11.60 -2.04
CA TYR A 6 -7.01 -11.01 -2.63
C TYR A 6 -6.70 -9.96 -3.70
N PHE A 7 -5.78 -9.03 -3.43
CA PHE A 7 -5.54 -7.88 -4.31
C PHE A 7 -4.06 -7.64 -4.58
N ASP A 8 -3.68 -7.67 -5.87
CA ASP A 8 -2.30 -7.43 -6.32
C ASP A 8 -1.92 -5.92 -6.29
N TYR A 9 -1.76 -5.38 -5.08
CA TYR A 9 -1.29 -4.01 -4.89
C TYR A 9 0.20 -3.85 -5.19
N GLU A 10 1.02 -4.91 -5.06
CA GLU A 10 2.44 -4.88 -5.39
C GLU A 10 2.64 -4.67 -6.90
N GLY A 11 1.89 -5.41 -7.73
CA GLY A 11 1.91 -5.24 -9.18
C GLY A 11 1.47 -3.84 -9.62
N LEU A 12 0.44 -3.29 -8.96
CA LEU A 12 0.02 -1.92 -9.22
C LEU A 12 1.07 -0.90 -8.76
N ALA A 13 1.67 -1.08 -7.58
CA ALA A 13 2.70 -0.19 -7.06
C ALA A 13 3.93 -0.15 -7.98
N LEU A 14 4.32 -1.30 -8.54
CA LEU A 14 5.38 -1.38 -9.54
C LEU A 14 5.02 -0.63 -10.81
N LYS A 15 3.80 -0.83 -11.33
CA LYS A 15 3.30 -0.15 -12.54
C LYS A 15 3.24 1.37 -12.38
N GLU A 16 2.84 1.83 -11.21
CA GLU A 16 2.73 3.26 -10.87
C GLU A 16 4.07 3.87 -10.39
N HIS A 17 5.16 3.10 -10.42
CA HIS A 17 6.48 3.53 -9.97
C HIS A 17 6.51 4.08 -8.54
N VAL A 18 5.71 3.50 -7.64
CA VAL A 18 5.67 3.90 -6.23
C VAL A 18 7.03 3.59 -5.59
N PRO A 19 7.70 4.57 -4.94
CA PRO A 19 8.95 4.29 -4.25
C PRO A 19 8.76 3.28 -3.12
N ALA A 20 9.65 2.28 -3.03
CA ALA A 20 9.55 1.21 -2.04
C ALA A 20 9.41 1.71 -0.59
N LYS A 21 10.14 2.78 -0.22
CA LYS A 21 10.02 3.41 1.11
C LYS A 21 8.63 3.97 1.40
N VAL A 22 7.94 4.50 0.38
CA VAL A 22 6.58 5.04 0.53
C VAL A 22 5.58 3.89 0.62
N LEU A 23 5.76 2.84 -0.19
CA LEU A 23 4.95 1.63 -0.09
C LEU A 23 5.07 0.99 1.31
N GLU A 24 6.29 0.80 1.82
CA GLU A 24 6.53 0.28 3.17
C GLU A 24 5.85 1.13 4.26
N ARG A 25 5.81 2.44 4.08
CA ARG A 25 5.12 3.35 5.01
C ARG A 25 3.61 3.13 4.98
N ILE A 26 3.02 3.09 3.79
CA ILE A 26 1.58 2.82 3.60
C ILE A 26 1.22 1.46 4.20
N GLU A 27 2.01 0.42 3.93
CA GLU A 27 1.78 -0.91 4.48
C GLU A 27 1.83 -0.92 6.01
N LYS A 28 2.76 -0.18 6.64
CA LYS A 28 2.83 -0.07 8.09
C LYS A 28 1.62 0.64 8.68
N GLU A 29 1.22 1.76 8.08
CA GLU A 29 0.04 2.53 8.50
C GLU A 29 -1.22 1.67 8.41
N VAL A 30 -1.47 1.05 7.25
CA VAL A 30 -2.64 0.19 7.04
C VAL A 30 -2.60 -1.07 7.91
N LYS A 31 -1.42 -1.67 8.15
CA LYS A 31 -1.29 -2.83 9.03
C LYS A 31 -1.60 -2.50 10.49
N SER A 32 -1.38 -1.26 10.92
CA SER A 32 -1.77 -0.81 12.26
C SER A 32 -3.28 -0.67 12.43
N GLU A 33 -4.00 -0.36 11.34
CA GLU A 33 -5.47 -0.28 11.33
C GLU A 33 -6.12 -1.66 11.18
N PHE A 34 -5.53 -2.54 10.35
CA PHE A 34 -6.04 -3.87 10.05
C PHE A 34 -4.98 -4.95 10.36
N PRO A 35 -4.68 -5.22 11.64
CA PRO A 35 -3.63 -6.16 12.02
C PRO A 35 -3.93 -7.60 11.62
N ASP A 36 -5.19 -8.04 11.69
CA ASP A 36 -5.57 -9.44 11.43
C ASP A 36 -6.50 -9.62 10.21
N ASP A 37 -7.06 -8.53 9.68
CA ASP A 37 -7.90 -8.57 8.49
C ASP A 37 -7.08 -8.36 7.22
N LYS A 38 -6.69 -9.48 6.59
CA LYS A 38 -5.89 -9.46 5.36
C LYS A 38 -6.61 -8.78 4.20
N MET A 39 -7.91 -9.04 4.02
CA MET A 39 -8.66 -8.49 2.88
C MET A 39 -8.74 -6.96 2.99
N MET A 40 -9.05 -6.45 4.19
CA MET A 40 -9.11 -5.01 4.43
C MET A 40 -7.74 -4.35 4.33
N TYR A 41 -6.69 -5.01 4.83
CA TYR A 41 -5.31 -4.56 4.65
C TYR A 41 -4.97 -4.42 3.15
N GLU A 42 -5.14 -5.48 2.36
CA GLU A 42 -4.77 -5.48 0.95
C GLU A 42 -5.59 -4.46 0.14
N LEU A 43 -6.89 -4.35 0.43
CA LEU A 43 -7.78 -3.38 -0.20
C LEU A 43 -7.36 -1.93 0.09
N HIS A 44 -6.99 -1.61 1.33
CA HIS A 44 -6.59 -0.25 1.70
C HIS A 44 -5.22 0.11 1.15
N VAL A 45 -4.27 -0.83 1.09
CA VAL A 45 -2.99 -0.61 0.41
C VAL A 45 -3.23 -0.38 -1.09
N LEU A 46 -4.03 -1.22 -1.74
CA LEU A 46 -4.40 -1.05 -3.15
C LEU A 46 -5.02 0.34 -3.38
N ARG A 47 -5.97 0.74 -2.54
CA ARG A 47 -6.65 2.04 -2.63
C ARG A 47 -5.66 3.19 -2.53
N ALA A 48 -4.74 3.16 -1.56
CA ALA A 48 -3.74 4.20 -1.37
C ALA A 48 -2.79 4.33 -2.59
N VAL A 49 -2.45 3.21 -3.22
CA VAL A 49 -1.68 3.20 -4.47
C VAL A 49 -2.51 3.78 -5.62
N MET A 50 -3.74 3.30 -5.81
CA MET A 50 -4.65 3.72 -6.89
C MET A 50 -4.99 5.21 -6.86
N THR A 51 -5.28 5.77 -5.68
CA THR A 51 -5.68 7.18 -5.55
C THR A 51 -4.49 8.14 -5.67
N GLY A 52 -3.26 7.63 -5.69
CA GLY A 52 -2.08 8.45 -5.69
C GLY A 52 -1.77 9.10 -4.35
N TYR A 53 -2.32 8.61 -3.24
CA TYR A 53 -2.08 9.12 -1.88
C TYR A 53 -0.58 9.24 -1.56
N TRP A 54 0.22 8.31 -2.07
CA TRP A 54 1.68 8.31 -1.96
C TRP A 54 2.35 9.57 -2.51
N LYS A 55 1.74 10.29 -3.46
CA LYS A 55 2.29 11.54 -4.02
C LYS A 55 2.29 12.67 -2.99
N ASP A 56 1.33 12.69 -2.08
CA ASP A 56 1.27 13.70 -1.03
C ASP A 56 2.25 13.38 0.11
N LEU A 57 2.48 12.09 0.38
CA LEU A 57 3.53 11.63 1.31
C LEU A 57 4.95 11.99 0.85
N MET A 58 5.18 12.11 -0.46
CA MET A 58 6.46 12.56 -1.01
C MET A 58 6.67 14.08 -0.92
N LYS A 59 5.60 14.88 -0.91
CA LYS A 59 5.69 16.36 -0.80
C LYS A 59 6.03 16.83 0.60
N THR A 60 5.89 15.96 1.60
CA THR A 60 6.09 16.26 3.02
C THR A 60 7.42 15.75 3.57
N SER A 61 8.34 15.26 2.72
CA SER A 61 9.73 14.88 3.09
C SER A 61 10.76 15.85 2.54
#